data_AF-A0A7G2TWY3-F1
#
_entry.id   AF-A0A7G2TWY3-F1
#
_cell.length_a   1.000
_cell.length_b   1.000
_cell.length_c   1.000
_cell.angle_alpha   90.00
_cell.angle_beta   90.00
_cell.angle_gamma   90.00
#
_symmetry.space_group_name_H-M   'P 1'
#
loop_
_entity.id
_entity.type
_entity.pdbx_description
1 polymer ?
#
loop_
_entity_poly.entity_id
_entity_poly.type
_entity_poly.pdbx_seq_one_letter_code
_entity_poly.pdbx_strand_id
1 'polypeptide(L)'
;MSALRLCATGIVLTLAACGGGGGGGSSSGGNAPAAGKDIDTPAFETYSTDHNGYSRVRLQTGTDAGDNAILGQFDDANPDSPSGYRNLIAQTEARFVENMTIEVIAEVSGSGDDEKIERILRLTADQAPFDNVDRDGNLIASGQYYFRGGAEVYASVDGGSLQRGVGDLENMIVDFDSETVTINIRTPYDPAAGSEIETAIQASNLPLNVLTGAFGGAVEMTSRSADTGQLLSSTGQLRGNLNGDEEGLSRLVENMTTSGLFTAGSDGDRLRADGVFWGSQLNYGD
;
A
#
# COMPACT_ATOMS: atom_id res chain seq x y z
N MET A 1 -56.51 -6.43 -81.17
CA MET A 1 -55.16 -6.46 -81.75
C MET A 1 -54.16 -6.67 -80.62
N SER A 2 -53.28 -7.66 -80.78
CA SER A 2 -52.17 -8.08 -79.91
C SER A 2 -51.27 -6.89 -79.46
N ALA A 3 -50.45 -6.92 -78.40
CA ALA A 3 -49.55 -7.96 -77.87
C ALA A 3 -49.15 -7.57 -76.41
N LEU A 4 -49.09 -8.50 -75.45
CA LEU A 4 -47.91 -9.23 -74.94
C LEU A 4 -46.96 -8.45 -73.98
N ARG A 5 -47.09 -8.79 -72.68
CA ARG A 5 -46.09 -9.00 -71.58
C ARG A 5 -44.83 -8.14 -71.47
N LEU A 6 -44.56 -7.66 -70.24
CA LEU A 6 -43.38 -8.08 -69.43
C LEU A 6 -43.52 -7.65 -67.94
N CYS A 7 -43.07 -8.51 -67.03
CA CYS A 7 -42.98 -8.31 -65.59
C CYS A 7 -41.89 -7.29 -65.18
N ALA A 8 -42.12 -6.56 -64.10
CA ALA A 8 -41.05 -6.10 -63.20
C ALA A 8 -41.62 -5.78 -61.81
N THR A 9 -41.23 -6.60 -60.82
CA THR A 9 -41.50 -6.39 -59.39
C THR A 9 -40.52 -5.33 -58.87
N GLY A 10 -41.02 -4.13 -58.56
CA GLY A 10 -40.24 -3.03 -57.99
C GLY A 10 -40.57 -2.82 -56.51
N ILE A 11 -39.59 -3.05 -55.65
CA ILE A 11 -39.62 -2.70 -54.22
C ILE A 11 -39.63 -1.18 -54.09
N VAL A 12 -40.66 -0.62 -53.45
CA VAL A 12 -40.75 0.81 -53.12
C VAL A 12 -40.18 1.03 -51.72
N LEU A 13 -39.05 1.74 -51.68
CA LEU A 13 -38.54 2.46 -50.51
C LEU A 13 -39.21 3.85 -50.42
N THR A 14 -39.42 4.31 -49.17
CA THR A 14 -39.65 5.68 -48.63
C THR A 14 -40.81 5.62 -47.61
N LEU A 15 -40.80 6.27 -46.45
CA LEU A 15 -40.38 7.64 -46.15
C LEU A 15 -39.70 7.78 -44.79
N ALA A 16 -38.78 8.74 -44.75
CA ALA A 16 -38.26 9.39 -43.56
C ALA A 16 -39.36 10.20 -42.84
N ALA A 17 -39.30 10.23 -41.51
CA ALA A 17 -39.80 11.34 -40.71
C ALA A 17 -38.64 11.85 -39.85
N CYS A 18 -38.22 13.06 -40.21
CA CYS A 18 -37.32 13.95 -39.51
C CYS A 18 -37.96 14.40 -38.19
N GLY A 19 -37.22 14.31 -37.09
CA GLY A 19 -37.53 14.88 -35.78
C GLY A 19 -36.23 15.11 -35.04
N GLY A 20 -35.56 16.21 -35.37
CA GLY A 20 -34.34 16.68 -34.73
C GLY A 20 -34.61 17.58 -33.52
N GLY A 21 -33.54 17.82 -32.76
CA GLY A 21 -33.46 18.73 -31.61
C GLY A 21 -33.00 17.94 -30.39
N GLY A 22 -31.69 17.77 -30.18
CA GLY A 22 -30.80 18.80 -29.62
C GLY A 22 -30.49 18.34 -28.19
N GLY A 23 -29.29 17.85 -27.88
CA GLY A 23 -28.05 18.62 -27.93
C GLY A 23 -27.71 19.00 -26.49
N GLY A 24 -26.60 18.49 -25.96
CA GLY A 24 -26.03 18.95 -24.71
C GLY A 24 -25.41 17.84 -23.87
N GLY A 25 -24.08 17.69 -23.97
CA GLY A 25 -23.30 16.97 -22.95
C GLY A 25 -22.37 15.87 -23.45
N SER A 26 -21.70 16.03 -24.60
CA SER A 26 -20.43 15.33 -24.80
C SER A 26 -19.32 16.26 -24.32
N SER A 27 -18.94 16.13 -23.05
CA SER A 27 -17.60 16.42 -22.52
C SER A 27 -17.57 16.17 -21.01
N SER A 28 -17.17 14.96 -20.62
CA SER A 28 -15.93 14.83 -19.85
C SER A 28 -15.17 13.73 -20.59
N GLY A 29 -14.42 14.18 -21.59
CA GLY A 29 -13.64 13.35 -22.51
C GLY A 29 -12.31 12.93 -21.90
N GLY A 30 -12.37 12.50 -20.64
CA GLY A 30 -11.24 12.08 -19.85
C GLY A 30 -10.66 10.75 -20.35
N ASN A 31 -9.34 10.56 -20.21
CA ASN A 31 -8.67 9.31 -20.55
C ASN A 31 -8.52 8.34 -19.35
N ALA A 32 -8.99 8.70 -18.15
CA ALA A 32 -8.88 7.83 -16.99
C ALA A 32 -9.71 6.54 -17.17
N PRO A 33 -9.20 5.39 -16.69
CA PRO A 33 -9.96 4.15 -16.75
C PRO A 33 -11.22 4.24 -15.88
N ALA A 34 -12.28 3.55 -16.30
CA ALA A 34 -13.55 3.54 -15.56
C ALA A 34 -13.46 2.85 -14.18
N ALA A 35 -12.46 2.00 -13.99
CA ALA A 35 -12.10 1.37 -12.74
C ALA A 35 -10.59 1.08 -12.72
N GLY A 36 -9.95 1.18 -11.56
CA GLY A 36 -8.56 0.81 -11.38
C GLY A 36 -8.37 -0.69 -11.19
N LYS A 37 -7.12 -1.15 -11.14
CA LYS A 37 -6.78 -2.54 -10.83
C LYS A 37 -7.26 -2.94 -9.44
N ASP A 38 -7.76 -4.16 -9.33
CA ASP A 38 -8.02 -4.78 -8.03
C ASP A 38 -6.69 -5.18 -7.36
N ILE A 39 -6.59 -4.94 -6.06
CA ILE A 39 -5.37 -5.18 -5.28
C ILE A 39 -5.69 -6.25 -4.23
N ASP A 40 -5.53 -7.51 -4.63
CA ASP A 40 -5.85 -8.68 -3.80
C ASP A 40 -4.73 -8.97 -2.79
N THR A 41 -5.00 -8.67 -1.52
CA THR A 41 -4.06 -8.80 -0.40
C THR A 41 -4.79 -9.20 0.88
N PRO A 42 -5.40 -10.40 0.93
CA PRO A 42 -6.33 -10.83 1.99
C PRO A 42 -5.72 -10.91 3.39
N ALA A 43 -4.38 -10.84 3.51
CA ALA A 43 -3.72 -10.74 4.81
C ALA A 43 -4.02 -9.41 5.54
N PHE A 44 -4.49 -8.38 4.83
CA PHE A 44 -4.68 -7.05 5.38
C PHE A 44 -6.13 -6.58 5.31
N GLU A 45 -6.57 -5.92 6.37
CA GLU A 45 -7.78 -5.11 6.34
C GLU A 45 -7.45 -3.77 5.66
N THR A 46 -8.31 -3.33 4.74
CA THR A 46 -8.17 -2.03 4.09
C THR A 46 -9.50 -1.27 4.06
N TYR A 47 -9.46 0.00 4.43
CA TYR A 47 -10.64 0.88 4.45
C TYR A 47 -10.23 2.35 4.51
N SER A 48 -11.16 3.25 4.18
CA SER A 48 -10.97 4.69 4.42
C SER A 48 -11.45 5.04 5.82
N THR A 49 -10.67 5.83 6.56
CA THR A 49 -11.00 6.25 7.91
C THR A 49 -12.03 7.38 7.93
N ASP A 50 -13.06 7.27 8.77
CA ASP A 50 -14.16 8.24 8.80
C ASP A 50 -13.75 9.67 9.23
N HIS A 51 -12.70 9.80 10.04
CA HIS A 51 -12.35 11.07 10.69
C HIS A 51 -11.44 11.97 9.85
N ASN A 52 -10.62 11.40 8.96
CA ASN A 52 -9.69 12.15 8.10
C ASN A 52 -9.61 11.63 6.65
N GLY A 53 -10.37 10.59 6.30
CA GLY A 53 -10.44 10.05 4.93
C GLY A 53 -9.20 9.28 4.48
N TYR A 54 -8.25 8.99 5.37
CA TYR A 54 -7.02 8.31 5.04
C TYR A 54 -7.29 6.86 4.61
N SER A 55 -6.50 6.39 3.65
CA SER A 55 -6.48 4.98 3.26
C SER A 55 -5.67 4.20 4.28
N ARG A 56 -6.34 3.38 5.08
CA ARG A 56 -5.74 2.53 6.10
C ARG A 56 -5.44 1.14 5.55
N VAL A 57 -4.25 0.64 5.89
CA VAL A 57 -3.89 -0.77 5.84
C VAL A 57 -3.64 -1.24 7.27
N ARG A 58 -4.27 -2.34 7.68
CA ARG A 58 -4.13 -2.90 9.03
C ARG A 58 -3.85 -4.39 8.97
N LEU A 59 -2.89 -4.80 9.79
CA LEU A 59 -2.61 -6.20 10.11
C LEU A 59 -2.83 -6.39 11.61
N GLN A 60 -3.83 -7.18 11.98
CA GLN A 60 -4.08 -7.53 13.38
C GLN A 60 -3.75 -8.99 13.61
N THR A 61 -2.72 -9.24 14.43
CA THR A 61 -2.23 -10.57 14.79
C THR A 61 -2.80 -11.02 16.14
N GLY A 62 -2.99 -10.07 17.07
CA GLY A 62 -3.64 -10.29 18.35
C GLY A 62 -5.15 -10.37 18.17
N THR A 63 -5.72 -11.58 18.24
CA THR A 63 -7.13 -11.83 17.91
C THR A 63 -7.95 -12.38 19.06
N ASP A 64 -7.33 -12.71 20.19
CA ASP A 64 -8.06 -13.21 21.34
C ASP A 64 -8.82 -12.09 22.08
N ALA A 65 -9.70 -12.46 23.01
CA ALA A 65 -10.53 -11.48 23.72
C ALA A 65 -9.71 -10.53 24.61
N GLY A 66 -8.54 -10.97 25.10
CA GLY A 66 -7.65 -10.15 25.92
C GLY A 66 -6.94 -9.10 25.06
N ASP A 67 -6.40 -9.52 23.94
CA ASP A 67 -5.75 -8.68 22.94
C ASP A 67 -6.69 -7.61 22.41
N ASN A 68 -7.92 -7.98 22.07
CA ASN A 68 -8.93 -7.01 21.62
C ASN A 68 -9.27 -5.98 22.71
N ALA A 69 -9.29 -6.38 23.98
CA ALA A 69 -9.49 -5.45 25.09
C ALA A 69 -8.30 -4.51 25.32
N ILE A 70 -7.08 -4.96 25.01
CA ILE A 70 -5.87 -4.14 25.02
C ILE A 70 -5.87 -3.17 23.84
N LEU A 71 -6.12 -3.66 22.62
CA LEU A 71 -6.18 -2.86 21.41
C LEU A 71 -7.27 -1.79 21.50
N GLY A 72 -8.42 -2.11 22.10
CA GLY A 72 -9.49 -1.13 22.35
C GLY A 72 -9.04 0.06 23.20
N GLN A 73 -8.10 -0.12 24.14
CA GLN A 73 -7.55 0.98 24.95
C GLN A 73 -6.66 1.92 24.13
N PHE A 74 -5.99 1.41 23.09
CA PHE A 74 -5.21 2.24 22.17
C PHE A 74 -6.09 3.03 21.20
N ASP A 75 -7.31 2.54 20.92
CA ASP A 75 -8.27 3.21 20.03
C ASP A 75 -9.06 4.32 20.75
N ASP A 76 -8.94 4.44 22.07
CA ASP A 76 -9.57 5.50 22.86
C ASP A 76 -8.91 6.87 22.61
N ALA A 77 -9.68 7.95 22.74
CA ALA A 77 -9.21 9.32 22.47
C ALA A 77 -8.06 9.80 23.37
N ASN A 78 -7.85 9.14 24.51
CA ASN A 78 -6.70 9.32 25.38
C ASN A 78 -6.27 7.94 25.90
N PRO A 79 -5.39 7.24 25.18
CA PRO A 79 -5.06 5.86 25.48
C PRO A 79 -4.24 5.78 26.78
N ASP A 80 -4.73 5.02 27.76
CA ASP A 80 -3.95 4.61 28.92
C ASP A 80 -3.05 3.44 28.47
N SER A 81 -1.82 3.73 28.04
CA SER A 81 -0.85 2.69 27.60
C SER A 81 -0.80 1.52 28.59
N PRO A 82 -1.28 0.31 28.22
CA PRO A 82 -1.41 -0.81 29.16
C PRO A 82 -0.05 -1.31 29.62
N SER A 83 0.06 -1.74 30.88
CA SER A 83 1.32 -2.29 31.40
C SER A 83 1.75 -3.53 30.62
N GLY A 84 3.00 -3.55 30.14
CA GLY A 84 3.52 -4.61 29.28
C GLY A 84 3.14 -4.47 27.81
N TYR A 85 2.53 -3.35 27.39
CA TYR A 85 2.23 -3.06 25.99
C TYR A 85 2.69 -1.66 25.61
N ARG A 86 3.09 -1.48 24.36
CA ARG A 86 3.53 -0.19 23.83
C ARG A 86 3.11 0.06 22.40
N ASN A 87 2.99 1.34 22.09
CA ASN A 87 3.11 1.84 20.73
C ASN A 87 4.61 2.08 20.44
N LEU A 88 5.20 1.22 19.63
CA LEU A 88 6.63 1.21 19.31
C LEU A 88 7.02 2.24 18.24
N ILE A 89 6.09 2.50 17.32
CA ILE A 89 6.27 3.47 16.25
C ILE A 89 5.05 4.37 16.27
N ALA A 90 5.24 5.61 16.72
CA ALA A 90 4.30 6.69 16.48
C ALA A 90 4.97 7.66 15.51
N GLN A 91 4.95 7.33 14.23
CA GLN A 91 5.54 8.19 13.21
C GLN A 91 4.54 9.21 12.72
N THR A 92 4.73 10.42 13.23
CA THR A 92 4.21 11.68 12.71
C THR A 92 5.38 12.66 12.65
N GLU A 93 6.48 12.29 11.99
CA GLU A 93 7.63 13.20 11.83
C GLU A 93 7.22 14.42 11.01
N ALA A 94 7.81 15.59 11.24
CA ALA A 94 7.41 16.85 10.59
C ALA A 94 7.29 16.78 9.05
N ARG A 95 8.05 15.89 8.40
CA ARG A 95 7.97 15.61 6.95
C ARG A 95 6.69 14.88 6.51
N PHE A 96 6.07 14.15 7.43
CA PHE A 96 4.99 13.19 7.23
C PHE A 96 3.72 13.49 8.05
N VAL A 97 3.76 14.46 8.99
CA VAL A 97 2.69 14.81 9.95
C VAL A 97 1.29 14.89 9.32
N GLU A 98 1.20 15.43 8.10
CA GLU A 98 -0.09 15.66 7.44
C GLU A 98 -0.43 14.60 6.39
N ASN A 99 0.43 13.60 6.20
CA ASN A 99 0.36 12.68 5.06
C ASN A 99 0.24 11.21 5.46
N MET A 100 0.71 10.81 6.63
CA MET A 100 0.63 9.41 7.05
C MET A 100 0.66 9.23 8.57
N THR A 101 0.23 8.06 9.01
CA THR A 101 0.41 7.61 10.39
C THR A 101 0.81 6.15 10.37
N ILE A 102 1.95 5.83 10.95
CA ILE A 102 2.37 4.45 11.21
C ILE A 102 2.20 4.17 12.69
N GLU A 103 1.61 3.02 12.99
CA GLU A 103 1.45 2.49 14.34
C GLU A 103 1.90 1.03 14.41
N VAL A 104 2.69 0.71 15.44
CA VAL A 104 2.99 -0.66 15.82
C VAL A 104 2.67 -0.85 17.30
N ILE A 105 1.66 -1.68 17.60
CA ILE A 105 1.31 -2.05 18.97
C ILE A 105 1.87 -3.43 19.26
N ALA A 106 2.64 -3.54 20.33
CA ALA A 106 3.29 -4.77 20.74
C ALA A 106 3.14 -5.06 22.23
N GLU A 107 3.20 -6.35 22.56
CA GLU A 107 3.51 -6.81 23.92
C GLU A 107 5.02 -6.71 24.13
N VAL A 108 5.41 -6.09 25.24
CA VAL A 108 6.79 -5.91 25.64
C VAL A 108 7.02 -6.45 27.04
N SER A 109 8.19 -7.02 27.26
CA SER A 109 8.68 -7.42 28.58
C SER A 109 9.90 -6.58 28.97
N GLY A 110 10.26 -6.58 30.26
CA GLY A 110 11.38 -5.78 30.76
C GLY A 110 11.06 -4.30 30.92
N SER A 111 12.10 -3.48 31.09
CA SER A 111 11.99 -2.03 31.26
C SER A 111 13.30 -1.33 30.93
N GLY A 112 13.24 -0.13 30.36
CA GLY A 112 14.43 0.65 30.02
C GLY A 112 15.26 -0.04 28.93
N ASP A 113 16.55 -0.18 29.16
CA ASP A 113 17.49 -0.75 28.17
C ASP A 113 17.33 -2.27 27.96
N ASP A 114 16.62 -2.97 28.86
CA ASP A 114 16.36 -4.42 28.79
C ASP A 114 14.96 -4.75 28.21
N GLU A 115 14.26 -3.76 27.67
CA GLU A 115 12.94 -3.97 27.09
C GLU A 115 13.01 -4.85 25.83
N LYS A 116 12.11 -5.83 25.74
CA LYS A 116 12.03 -6.79 24.63
C LYS A 116 10.64 -6.84 24.05
N ILE A 117 10.56 -6.90 22.73
CA ILE A 117 9.31 -7.08 22.00
C ILE A 117 9.02 -8.58 21.96
N GLU A 118 7.96 -9.01 22.64
CA GLU A 118 7.60 -10.43 22.73
C GLU A 118 6.73 -10.87 21.56
N ARG A 119 5.75 -10.03 21.20
CA ARG A 119 4.89 -10.24 20.04
C ARG A 119 4.28 -8.93 19.57
N ILE A 120 3.93 -8.88 18.29
CA ILE A 120 3.13 -7.80 17.72
C ILE A 120 1.65 -8.13 17.88
N LEU A 121 0.83 -7.13 18.20
CA LEU A 121 -0.63 -7.22 18.26
C LEU A 121 -1.29 -6.63 17.01
N ARG A 122 -0.78 -5.48 16.56
CA ARG A 122 -1.34 -4.73 15.44
C ARG A 122 -0.27 -3.87 14.77
N LEU A 123 -0.28 -3.86 13.45
CA LEU A 123 0.39 -2.86 12.64
C LEU A 123 -0.67 -2.08 11.87
N THR A 124 -0.51 -0.77 11.79
CA THR A 124 -1.35 0.12 11.00
C THR A 124 -0.48 1.05 10.17
N ALA A 125 -0.84 1.21 8.90
CA ALA A 125 -0.27 2.21 8.01
C ALA A 125 -1.42 3.01 7.37
N ASP A 126 -1.55 4.26 7.79
CA ASP A 126 -2.51 5.20 7.22
C ASP A 126 -1.82 6.12 6.25
N GLN A 127 -2.46 6.34 5.11
CA GLN A 127 -1.96 7.22 4.06
C GLN A 127 -3.03 8.25 3.70
N ALA A 128 -2.65 9.52 3.59
CA ALA A 128 -3.50 10.57 3.08
C ALA A 128 -4.08 10.21 1.69
N PRO A 129 -5.23 10.78 1.31
CA PRO A 129 -5.89 10.44 0.05
C PRO A 129 -4.99 10.58 -1.18
N PHE A 130 -5.33 9.80 -2.20
CA PHE A 130 -4.75 9.85 -3.52
C PHE A 130 -5.84 10.25 -4.53
N ASP A 131 -5.62 11.37 -5.21
CA ASP A 131 -6.51 11.87 -6.26
C ASP A 131 -5.69 12.12 -7.53
N ASN A 132 -5.87 11.22 -8.50
CA ASN A 132 -5.12 11.20 -9.74
C ASN A 132 -5.98 11.47 -10.97
N VAL A 133 -7.17 12.05 -10.78
CA VAL A 133 -8.07 12.37 -11.89
C VAL A 133 -8.37 13.86 -11.88
N ASP A 134 -8.03 14.55 -12.97
CA ASP A 134 -8.34 15.97 -13.11
C ASP A 134 -9.85 16.21 -13.27
N ARG A 135 -10.26 17.47 -13.18
CA ARG A 135 -11.66 17.89 -13.38
C ARG A 135 -12.25 17.52 -14.75
N ASP A 136 -11.40 17.25 -15.74
CA ASP A 136 -11.80 16.89 -17.11
C ASP A 136 -11.91 15.36 -17.28
N GLY A 137 -11.48 14.59 -16.27
CA GLY A 137 -11.53 13.14 -16.21
C GLY A 137 -10.25 12.44 -16.68
N ASN A 138 -9.13 13.15 -16.82
CA ASN A 138 -7.86 12.58 -17.26
C ASN A 138 -6.98 12.17 -16.08
N LEU A 139 -6.12 11.17 -16.31
CA LEU A 139 -5.05 10.87 -15.35
C LEU A 139 -4.07 12.05 -15.27
N ILE A 140 -3.70 12.43 -14.04
CA ILE A 140 -2.77 13.52 -13.78
C ILE A 140 -1.33 13.01 -13.84
N ALA A 141 -1.04 11.93 -13.12
CA ALA A 141 0.27 11.31 -13.03
C ALA A 141 0.56 10.42 -14.24
N SER A 142 1.81 10.47 -14.71
CA SER A 142 2.33 9.63 -15.79
C SER A 142 3.82 9.37 -15.59
N GLY A 143 4.33 8.28 -16.15
CA GLY A 143 5.73 7.89 -16.02
C GLY A 143 6.09 7.33 -14.64
N GLN A 144 7.37 7.51 -14.27
CA GLN A 144 7.98 6.85 -13.12
C GLN A 144 8.31 7.83 -11.98
N TYR A 145 7.95 7.43 -10.76
CA TYR A 145 8.21 8.15 -9.53
C TYR A 145 9.05 7.29 -8.58
N TYR A 146 10.04 7.89 -7.94
CA TYR A 146 11.04 7.19 -7.14
C TYR A 146 10.91 7.59 -5.67
N PHE A 147 10.83 6.59 -4.79
CA PHE A 147 10.62 6.78 -3.36
C PHE A 147 11.76 6.14 -2.57
N ARG A 148 12.08 6.79 -1.44
CA ARG A 148 12.95 6.26 -0.38
C ARG A 148 12.36 6.58 0.99
N GLY A 149 12.75 5.80 1.98
CA GLY A 149 12.33 6.00 3.35
C GLY A 149 12.81 4.86 4.25
N GLY A 150 12.03 4.57 5.29
CA GLY A 150 12.39 3.58 6.30
C GLY A 150 11.52 2.33 6.25
N ALA A 151 11.98 1.30 6.96
CA ALA A 151 11.22 0.10 7.22
C ALA A 151 11.57 -0.49 8.59
N GLU A 152 10.59 -1.13 9.21
CA GLU A 152 10.80 -1.99 10.37
C GLU A 152 10.21 -3.37 10.13
N VAL A 153 10.91 -4.38 10.63
CA VAL A 153 10.55 -5.79 10.51
C VAL A 153 10.56 -6.40 11.91
N TYR A 154 9.58 -7.23 12.21
CA TYR A 154 9.52 -8.03 13.42
C TYR A 154 9.42 -9.49 13.00
N ALA A 155 10.52 -10.22 13.20
CA ALA A 155 10.68 -11.54 12.61
C ALA A 155 11.09 -12.60 13.65
N SER A 156 10.59 -13.81 13.46
CA SER A 156 11.02 -14.99 14.22
C SER A 156 11.65 -16.00 13.26
N VAL A 157 12.78 -16.56 13.66
CA VAL A 157 13.47 -17.63 12.94
C VAL A 157 13.46 -18.91 13.77
N ASP A 158 13.08 -20.02 13.15
CA ASP A 158 13.03 -21.36 13.73
C ASP A 158 12.21 -21.45 15.03
N GLY A 159 11.17 -20.62 15.16
CA GLY A 159 10.35 -20.51 16.36
C GLY A 159 11.07 -19.90 17.57
N GLY A 160 12.21 -19.24 17.34
CA GLY A 160 12.92 -18.46 18.33
C GLY A 160 12.19 -17.17 18.71
N SER A 161 12.79 -16.41 19.63
CA SER A 161 12.29 -15.10 20.03
C SER A 161 12.15 -14.15 18.84
N LEU A 162 11.18 -13.24 18.94
CA LEU A 162 10.99 -12.16 17.98
C LEU A 162 12.23 -11.25 17.98
N GLN A 163 12.69 -10.90 16.78
CA GLN A 163 13.83 -10.03 16.52
C GLN A 163 13.34 -8.82 15.75
N ARG A 164 13.82 -7.63 16.14
CA ARG A 164 13.52 -6.39 15.43
C ARG A 164 14.58 -6.11 14.37
N GLY A 165 14.16 -5.91 13.13
CA GLY A 165 14.98 -5.35 12.06
C GLY A 165 14.62 -3.89 11.84
N VAL A 166 15.62 -3.02 11.75
CA VAL A 166 15.44 -1.60 11.42
C VAL A 166 16.25 -1.33 10.15
N GLY A 167 15.64 -0.70 9.16
CA GLY A 167 16.33 -0.40 7.91
C GLY A 167 15.53 0.50 6.98
N ASP A 168 15.70 0.27 5.68
CA ASP A 168 15.35 1.23 4.65
C ASP A 168 14.36 0.65 3.63
N LEU A 169 13.45 1.52 3.19
CA LEU A 169 12.89 1.45 1.85
C LEU A 169 13.98 1.96 0.88
N GLU A 170 14.89 1.08 0.47
CA GLU A 170 16.07 1.43 -0.32
C GLU A 170 15.70 2.07 -1.66
N ASN A 171 14.70 1.50 -2.32
CA ASN A 171 14.20 1.98 -3.60
C ASN A 171 12.78 1.46 -3.85
N MET A 172 11.88 2.38 -4.14
CA MET A 172 10.56 2.06 -4.69
C MET A 172 10.33 2.86 -5.96
N ILE A 173 9.87 2.19 -7.00
CA ILE A 173 9.55 2.77 -8.30
C ILE A 173 8.07 2.55 -8.53
N VAL A 174 7.31 3.63 -8.62
CA VAL A 174 5.91 3.66 -9.03
C VAL A 174 5.89 4.02 -10.50
N ASP A 175 5.32 3.16 -11.33
CA ASP A 175 5.19 3.37 -12.77
C ASP A 175 3.71 3.44 -13.12
N PHE A 176 3.22 4.67 -13.33
CA PHE A 176 1.80 4.92 -13.62
C PHE A 176 1.41 4.47 -15.04
N ASP A 177 2.36 4.39 -15.98
CA ASP A 177 2.10 4.02 -17.36
C ASP A 177 1.89 2.50 -17.51
N SER A 178 2.68 1.70 -16.77
CA SER A 178 2.53 0.24 -16.67
C SER A 178 1.56 -0.19 -15.57
N GLU A 179 1.16 0.76 -14.72
CA GLU A 179 0.36 0.53 -13.51
C GLU A 179 1.00 -0.55 -12.62
N THR A 180 2.28 -0.37 -12.29
CA THR A 180 3.05 -1.29 -11.44
C THR A 180 3.93 -0.59 -10.42
N VAL A 181 4.30 -1.33 -9.37
CA VAL A 181 5.29 -0.94 -8.37
C VAL A 181 6.42 -1.96 -8.32
N THR A 182 7.65 -1.46 -8.25
CA THR A 182 8.83 -2.23 -7.84
C THR A 182 9.31 -1.71 -6.50
N ILE A 183 9.62 -2.60 -5.57
CA ILE A 183 9.98 -2.25 -4.19
C ILE A 183 11.15 -3.10 -3.70
N ASN A 184 12.07 -2.44 -2.99
CA ASN A 184 13.20 -3.05 -2.32
C ASN A 184 13.25 -2.53 -0.88
N ILE A 185 13.08 -3.43 0.08
CA ILE A 185 13.15 -3.16 1.52
C ILE A 185 14.28 -4.01 2.09
N ARG A 186 15.13 -3.41 2.92
CA ARG A 186 16.21 -4.12 3.61
C ARG A 186 16.37 -3.70 5.04
N THR A 187 16.57 -4.66 5.92
CA THR A 187 17.09 -4.42 7.27
C THR A 187 18.48 -5.07 7.36
N PRO A 188 19.56 -4.31 7.62
CA PRO A 188 20.87 -4.91 7.88
C PRO A 188 20.91 -5.55 9.26
N TYR A 189 21.78 -6.54 9.47
CA TYR A 189 22.15 -6.96 10.83
C TYR A 189 23.13 -5.94 11.41
N ASP A 190 22.65 -5.09 12.32
CA ASP A 190 23.44 -4.10 13.06
C ASP A 190 22.86 -3.92 14.48
N PRO A 191 23.24 -4.79 15.44
CA PRO A 191 22.76 -4.71 16.81
C PRO A 191 23.11 -3.39 17.50
N ALA A 192 24.17 -2.70 17.07
CA ALA A 192 24.55 -1.40 17.65
C ALA A 192 23.58 -0.28 17.23
N ALA A 193 22.90 -0.44 16.09
CA ALA A 193 21.85 0.45 15.62
C ALA A 193 20.43 -0.05 15.94
N GLY A 194 20.30 -1.14 16.72
CA GLY A 194 19.01 -1.71 17.12
C GLY A 194 18.36 -2.63 16.08
N SER A 195 19.10 -3.10 15.07
CA SER A 195 18.64 -4.08 14.09
C SER A 195 19.27 -5.45 14.35
N GLU A 196 18.48 -6.37 14.88
CA GLU A 196 18.89 -7.70 15.34
C GLU A 196 18.80 -8.77 14.25
N ILE A 197 18.24 -8.45 13.08
CA ILE A 197 18.03 -9.41 12.00
C ILE A 197 18.27 -8.80 10.61
N GLU A 198 19.03 -9.52 9.78
CA GLU A 198 19.15 -9.20 8.36
C GLU A 198 17.93 -9.75 7.60
N THR A 199 17.21 -8.86 6.91
CA THR A 199 16.10 -9.24 6.03
C THR A 199 16.11 -8.45 4.72
N ALA A 200 15.50 -9.02 3.68
CA ALA A 200 15.29 -8.33 2.42
C ALA A 200 13.99 -8.77 1.73
N ILE A 201 13.26 -7.81 1.18
CA ILE A 201 12.18 -8.02 0.21
C ILE A 201 12.58 -7.31 -1.07
N GLN A 202 12.55 -8.04 -2.19
CA GLN A 202 12.67 -7.46 -3.52
C GLN A 202 11.50 -7.95 -4.37
N ALA A 203 10.55 -7.05 -4.62
CA ALA A 203 9.37 -7.36 -5.42
C ALA A 203 9.30 -6.43 -6.63
N SER A 204 8.84 -6.97 -7.76
CA SER A 204 8.71 -6.23 -9.02
C SER A 204 7.35 -6.53 -9.63
N ASN A 205 6.85 -5.60 -10.44
CA ASN A 205 5.56 -5.70 -11.11
C ASN A 205 4.38 -5.94 -10.14
N LEU A 206 4.45 -5.40 -8.93
CA LEU A 206 3.29 -5.40 -8.02
C LEU A 206 2.18 -4.56 -8.67
N PRO A 207 0.94 -5.07 -8.77
CA PRO A 207 -0.19 -4.28 -9.27
C PRO A 207 -0.34 -2.94 -8.56
N LEU A 208 -0.62 -1.89 -9.34
CA LEU A 208 -0.98 -0.56 -8.86
C LEU A 208 -2.38 -0.20 -9.36
N ASN A 209 -3.25 0.24 -8.47
CA ASN A 209 -4.48 0.92 -8.80
C ASN A 209 -4.18 2.41 -8.97
N VAL A 210 -4.09 2.84 -10.23
CA VAL A 210 -3.75 4.24 -10.57
C VAL A 210 -4.85 5.24 -10.25
N LEU A 211 -6.05 4.80 -9.83
CA LEU A 211 -7.10 5.71 -9.38
C LEU A 211 -7.06 5.93 -7.86
N THR A 212 -6.67 4.91 -7.10
CA THR A 212 -6.72 4.96 -5.62
C THR A 212 -5.35 4.99 -4.96
N GLY A 213 -4.26 4.85 -5.73
CA GLY A 213 -2.89 4.80 -5.21
C GLY A 213 -2.57 3.49 -4.47
N ALA A 214 -3.52 2.55 -4.44
CA ALA A 214 -3.36 1.27 -3.81
C ALA A 214 -2.42 0.37 -4.61
N PHE A 215 -1.43 -0.24 -3.97
CA PHE A 215 -0.58 -1.25 -4.59
C PHE A 215 -0.34 -2.42 -3.63
N GLY A 216 0.03 -3.56 -4.19
CA GLY A 216 0.32 -4.73 -3.38
C GLY A 216 0.27 -6.04 -4.15
N GLY A 217 0.57 -7.12 -3.45
CA GLY A 217 0.56 -8.48 -3.99
C GLY A 217 1.49 -9.42 -3.23
N ALA A 218 1.76 -10.58 -3.83
CA ALA A 218 2.67 -11.56 -3.26
C ALA A 218 4.11 -11.06 -3.25
N VAL A 219 4.84 -11.36 -2.17
CA VAL A 219 6.26 -11.05 -2.02
C VAL A 219 7.02 -12.25 -1.47
N GLU A 220 8.33 -12.28 -1.70
CA GLU A 220 9.26 -13.19 -1.01
C GLU A 220 10.15 -12.34 -0.10
N MET A 221 10.18 -12.71 1.18
CA MET A 221 11.15 -12.21 2.13
C MET A 221 12.27 -13.23 2.29
N THR A 222 13.50 -12.72 2.39
CA THR A 222 14.65 -13.51 2.79
C THR A 222 15.22 -13.00 4.12
N SER A 223 15.83 -13.90 4.87
CA SER A 223 16.65 -13.56 6.04
C SER A 223 17.98 -14.29 5.99
N ARG A 224 19.05 -13.64 6.47
CA ARG A 224 20.38 -14.22 6.59
C ARG A 224 20.79 -14.28 8.05
N SER A 225 21.16 -15.47 8.51
CA SER A 225 21.77 -15.64 9.83
C SER A 225 23.14 -14.95 9.89
N ALA A 226 23.33 -14.08 10.88
CA ALA A 226 24.62 -13.42 11.12
C ALA A 226 25.73 -14.41 11.51
N ASP A 227 25.39 -15.49 12.22
CA ASP A 227 26.35 -16.47 12.73
C ASP A 227 26.77 -17.49 11.68
N THR A 228 25.81 -17.98 10.89
CA THR A 228 26.02 -19.12 9.98
C THR A 228 26.03 -18.72 8.51
N GLY A 229 25.54 -17.53 8.17
CA GLY A 229 25.31 -17.10 6.80
C GLY A 229 24.17 -17.85 6.09
N GLN A 230 23.45 -18.75 6.79
CA GLN A 230 22.31 -19.47 6.22
C GLN A 230 21.26 -18.47 5.74
N LEU A 231 20.78 -18.70 4.51
CA LEU A 231 19.65 -17.98 3.94
C LEU A 231 18.37 -18.78 4.13
N LEU A 232 17.35 -18.10 4.63
CA LEU A 232 15.97 -18.58 4.68
C LEU A 232 15.12 -17.68 3.78
N SER A 233 14.10 -18.26 3.16
CA SER A 233 13.10 -17.49 2.45
C SER A 233 11.70 -17.93 2.84
N SER A 234 10.77 -16.99 2.73
CA SER A 234 9.37 -17.19 3.04
C SER A 234 8.51 -16.29 2.16
N THR A 235 7.39 -16.81 1.69
CA THR A 235 6.44 -16.04 0.89
C THR A 235 5.43 -15.34 1.79
N GLY A 236 4.90 -14.22 1.32
CA GLY A 236 3.76 -13.58 1.96
C GLY A 236 3.16 -12.50 1.07
N GLN A 237 2.70 -11.42 1.68
CA GLN A 237 1.98 -10.35 0.99
C GLN A 237 2.46 -8.97 1.43
N LEU A 238 2.32 -8.01 0.53
CA LEU A 238 2.59 -6.60 0.79
C LEU A 238 1.39 -5.78 0.31
N ARG A 239 0.98 -4.79 1.11
CA ARG A 239 -0.08 -3.85 0.77
C ARG A 239 0.31 -2.45 1.20
N GLY A 240 0.32 -1.50 0.27
CA GLY A 240 0.62 -0.09 0.56
C GLY A 240 -0.22 0.87 -0.26
N ASN A 241 -0.21 2.14 0.14
CA ASN A 241 -0.93 3.21 -0.52
C ASN A 241 0.01 4.38 -0.78
N LEU A 242 -0.26 5.12 -1.85
CA LEU A 242 0.33 6.42 -2.15
C LEU A 242 -0.59 7.53 -1.64
N ASN A 243 -0.04 8.72 -1.33
CA ASN A 243 -0.81 9.96 -1.41
C ASN A 243 -0.38 10.78 -2.62
N GLY A 244 -1.22 11.76 -2.95
CA GLY A 244 -0.97 12.71 -4.03
C GLY A 244 -2.27 13.39 -4.42
N ASP A 245 -2.19 14.66 -4.75
CA ASP A 245 -3.28 15.43 -5.33
C ASP A 245 -2.83 16.07 -6.64
N GLU A 246 -3.70 16.85 -7.29
CA GLU A 246 -3.36 17.50 -8.56
C GLU A 246 -2.08 18.33 -8.47
N GLU A 247 -1.81 19.01 -7.35
CA GLU A 247 -0.57 19.80 -7.20
C GLU A 247 0.66 18.91 -7.07
N GLY A 248 0.62 17.89 -6.22
CA GLY A 248 1.72 16.96 -5.99
C GLY A 248 2.02 16.05 -7.19
N LEU A 249 1.03 15.77 -8.04
CA LEU A 249 1.19 14.90 -9.20
C LEU A 249 1.55 15.66 -10.49
N SER A 250 1.10 16.91 -10.64
CA SER A 250 1.30 17.71 -11.87
C SER A 250 2.55 18.58 -11.86
N ARG A 251 3.09 18.93 -10.69
CA ARG A 251 4.30 19.75 -10.55
C ARG A 251 5.45 18.88 -10.07
N LEU A 252 6.68 19.28 -10.39
CA LEU A 252 7.91 18.76 -9.76
C LEU A 252 7.99 19.14 -8.25
N VAL A 253 6.85 19.28 -7.59
CA VAL A 253 6.73 19.49 -6.16
C VAL A 253 6.60 18.08 -5.59
N GLU A 254 7.73 17.46 -5.28
CA GLU A 254 7.85 16.03 -4.97
C GLU A 254 7.36 15.77 -3.53
N ASN A 255 6.05 15.93 -3.35
CA ASN A 255 5.33 15.81 -2.09
C ASN A 255 4.57 14.49 -1.95
N MET A 256 4.74 13.56 -2.89
CA MET A 256 4.17 12.22 -2.73
C MET A 256 4.89 11.46 -1.62
N THR A 257 4.11 10.65 -0.93
CA THR A 257 4.52 9.77 0.15
C THR A 257 3.82 8.43 0.01
N THR A 258 4.38 7.44 0.68
CA THR A 258 3.91 6.06 0.61
C THR A 258 4.04 5.44 1.99
N SER A 259 3.12 4.54 2.30
CA SER A 259 3.17 3.71 3.49
C SER A 259 2.47 2.39 3.22
N GLY A 260 2.88 1.36 3.94
CA GLY A 260 2.25 0.06 3.82
C GLY A 260 2.82 -0.97 4.76
N LEU A 261 2.19 -2.13 4.73
CA LEU A 261 2.53 -3.29 5.56
C LEU A 261 2.96 -4.45 4.67
N PHE A 262 3.75 -5.35 5.25
CA PHE A 262 4.03 -6.66 4.66
C PHE A 262 4.01 -7.73 5.73
N THR A 263 3.77 -8.96 5.29
CA THR A 263 3.91 -10.17 6.09
C THR A 263 4.61 -11.24 5.26
N ALA A 264 5.32 -12.15 5.92
CA ALA A 264 5.95 -13.30 5.30
C ALA A 264 5.87 -14.50 6.25
N GLY A 265 5.59 -15.67 5.68
CA GLY A 265 5.44 -16.91 6.42
C GLY A 265 4.10 -17.05 7.13
N SER A 266 3.90 -18.25 7.64
CA SER A 266 2.68 -18.72 8.28
C SER A 266 3.02 -19.66 9.44
N ASP A 267 1.98 -20.12 10.14
CA ASP A 267 2.16 -21.10 11.21
C ASP A 267 2.88 -22.37 10.73
N GLY A 268 4.04 -22.64 11.33
CA GLY A 268 4.94 -23.75 11.01
C GLY A 268 6.17 -23.36 10.17
N ASP A 269 6.18 -22.17 9.57
CA ASP A 269 7.31 -21.73 8.76
C ASP A 269 8.52 -21.36 9.62
N ARG A 270 9.71 -21.62 9.06
CA ARG A 270 10.99 -21.33 9.70
C ARG A 270 11.27 -19.83 9.79
N LEU A 271 10.79 -19.05 8.84
CA LEU A 271 10.88 -17.59 8.87
C LEU A 271 9.46 -17.04 8.84
N ARG A 272 9.13 -16.27 9.88
CA ARG A 272 7.92 -15.46 9.92
C ARG A 272 8.29 -14.03 10.20
N ALA A 273 7.60 -13.10 9.55
CA ALA A 273 7.86 -11.70 9.73
C ALA A 273 6.61 -10.88 9.43
N ASP A 274 6.39 -9.86 10.24
CA ASP A 274 5.47 -8.78 9.94
C ASP A 274 6.26 -7.47 9.94
N GLY A 275 5.87 -6.52 9.12
CA GLY A 275 6.59 -5.26 9.09
C GLY A 275 5.84 -4.15 8.37
N VAL A 276 6.46 -2.99 8.45
CA VAL A 276 5.94 -1.73 7.95
C VAL A 276 7.02 -1.00 7.19
N PHE A 277 6.63 -0.28 6.16
CA PHE A 277 7.50 0.61 5.40
C PHE A 277 6.80 1.93 5.16
N TRP A 278 7.60 2.97 4.98
CA TRP A 278 7.14 4.30 4.64
C TRP A 278 8.19 5.01 3.79
N GLY A 279 7.78 6.05 3.10
CA GLY A 279 8.71 6.85 2.32
C GLY A 279 8.08 8.06 1.67
N SER A 280 8.95 8.78 0.98
CA SER A 280 8.61 9.98 0.23
C SER A 280 9.31 9.94 -1.12
N GLN A 281 8.70 10.61 -2.09
CA GLN A 281 9.31 10.84 -3.38
C GLN A 281 10.63 11.60 -3.23
N LEU A 282 11.60 11.24 -4.06
CA LEU A 282 12.88 11.94 -4.14
C LEU A 282 12.71 13.27 -4.89
N ASN A 283 12.84 14.37 -4.14
CA ASN A 283 13.87 15.42 -4.32
C ASN A 283 14.81 15.36 -5.57
N TYR A 284 14.43 15.49 -6.84
CA TYR A 284 15.40 15.84 -7.92
C TYR A 284 15.77 17.32 -7.84
N GLY A 285 16.35 17.74 -6.71
CA GLY A 285 16.70 19.13 -6.43
C GLY A 285 17.82 19.36 -5.40
N ASP A 286 18.29 18.32 -4.70
CA ASP A 286 19.40 18.40 -3.73
C ASP A 286 20.57 17.46 -4.11
#